data_AF-A0A920GAA3-F1
#
_entry.id   AF-A0A920GAA3-F1
#
_cell.length_a   1.000
_cell.length_b   1.000
_cell.length_c   1.000
_cell.angle_alpha   90.00
_cell.angle_beta   90.00
_cell.angle_gamma   90.00
#
_symmetry.space_group_name_H-M   'P 1'
#
loop_
_entity.id
_entity.type
_entity.pdbx_description
1 polymer ?
#
loop_
_entity_poly.entity_id
_entity_poly.type
_entity_poly.pdbx_seq_one_letter_code
_entity_poly.pdbx_strand_id
1 'polypeptide(L)'
;MNVNIYKSSEECNSRLAEYLIKEYLSKDKNIAISGGSTPIGLFTEILNQIDKKFKIKSNFFWVDERCVDPSSTDSNFGSANKHFFSKVNISNNNIFRIRGEEKPEIEASYYTELLKTKTETIKNIPSLDLCLLGIGGDGHTASIFPHELKKLSDKSDCVVGINPDSGQKE
;
A
#
# COMPACT_ATOMS: atom_id res chain seq x y z
N MET A 1 2.54 -11.73 -18.91
CA MET A 1 3.32 -10.72 -18.16
C MET A 1 3.52 -9.54 -19.08
N ASN A 2 3.12 -8.34 -18.67
CA ASN A 2 3.30 -7.11 -19.45
C ASN A 2 4.44 -6.31 -18.82
N VAL A 3 5.43 -5.90 -19.61
CA VAL A 3 6.56 -5.09 -19.16
C VAL A 3 6.52 -3.78 -19.92
N ASN A 4 6.40 -2.68 -19.18
CA ASN A 4 6.41 -1.33 -19.73
C ASN A 4 7.69 -0.63 -19.27
N ILE A 5 8.48 -0.12 -20.22
CA ILE A 5 9.75 0.55 -19.95
C ILE A 5 9.60 2.03 -20.32
N TYR A 6 9.94 2.90 -19.38
CA TYR A 6 9.84 4.35 -19.53
C TYR A 6 11.23 4.99 -19.46
N LYS A 7 11.37 6.21 -20.00
CA LYS A 7 12.67 6.89 -20.08
C LYS A 7 13.12 7.46 -18.73
N SER A 8 12.18 7.72 -17.83
CA SER A 8 12.44 8.25 -16.49
C SER A 8 11.41 7.74 -15.47
N SER A 9 11.75 7.88 -14.19
CA SER A 9 10.81 7.63 -13.08
C SER A 9 9.60 8.57 -13.13
N GLU A 10 9.81 9.83 -13.54
CA GLU A 10 8.75 10.82 -13.73
C GLU A 10 7.77 10.38 -14.83
N GLU A 11 8.25 9.95 -16.00
CA GLU A 11 7.38 9.46 -17.07
C GLU A 11 6.60 8.21 -16.61
N CYS A 12 7.27 7.28 -15.92
CA CYS A 12 6.62 6.10 -15.35
C CYS A 12 5.49 6.48 -14.38
N ASN A 13 5.79 7.37 -13.43
CA ASN A 13 4.83 7.84 -12.43
C ASN A 13 3.65 8.59 -13.08
N SER A 14 3.92 9.43 -14.07
CA SER A 14 2.90 10.23 -14.75
C SER A 14 1.93 9.33 -15.53
N ARG A 15 2.44 8.32 -16.25
CA ARG A 15 1.64 7.33 -16.97
C ARG A 15 0.85 6.41 -16.04
N LEU A 16 1.47 6.01 -14.93
CA LEU A 16 0.78 5.22 -13.91
C LEU A 16 -0.32 6.04 -13.24
N ALA A 17 -0.08 7.31 -12.92
CA ALA A 17 -1.09 8.22 -12.36
C ALA A 17 -2.30 8.34 -13.28
N GLU A 18 -2.10 8.58 -14.58
CA GLU A 18 -3.17 8.66 -15.58
C GLU A 18 -4.03 7.38 -15.57
N TYR A 19 -3.37 6.22 -15.57
CA TYR A 19 -4.04 4.92 -15.50
C TYR A 19 -4.84 4.74 -14.19
N LEU A 20 -4.25 5.07 -13.04
CA LEU A 20 -4.91 4.91 -11.74
C LEU A 20 -6.12 5.85 -11.58
N ILE A 21 -6.00 7.11 -11.98
CA ILE A 21 -7.08 8.09 -11.93
C ILE A 21 -8.30 7.58 -12.71
N LYS A 22 -8.05 7.09 -13.93
CA LYS A 22 -9.10 6.61 -14.84
C LYS A 22 -9.70 5.29 -14.39
N GLU A 23 -8.88 4.31 -14.03
CA GLU A 23 -9.35 2.94 -13.86
C GLU A 23 -9.70 2.58 -12.43
N TYR A 24 -9.12 3.26 -11.44
CA TYR A 24 -9.23 2.88 -10.03
C TYR A 24 -9.82 4.01 -9.19
N LEU A 25 -9.14 5.16 -9.05
CA LEU A 25 -9.40 6.17 -8.00
C LEU A 25 -10.85 6.68 -7.94
N SER A 26 -11.49 6.88 -9.09
CA SER A 26 -12.87 7.39 -9.19
C SER A 26 -13.95 6.31 -9.04
N LYS A 27 -13.55 5.05 -8.86
CA LYS A 27 -14.41 3.87 -8.77
C LYS A 27 -14.31 3.21 -7.40
N ASP A 28 -15.33 2.44 -7.04
CA ASP A 28 -15.36 1.65 -5.80
C ASP A 28 -14.46 0.42 -6.00
N LYS A 29 -13.18 0.59 -5.66
CA LYS A 29 -12.08 -0.34 -5.92
C LYS A 29 -11.20 -0.46 -4.68
N ASN A 30 -10.71 -1.67 -4.40
CA ASN A 30 -9.84 -1.94 -3.27
C ASN A 30 -8.38 -1.96 -3.73
N ILE A 31 -7.61 -0.96 -3.30
CA ILE A 31 -6.22 -0.74 -3.72
C ILE A 31 -5.31 -0.91 -2.50
N ALA A 32 -4.33 -1.80 -2.58
CA ALA A 32 -3.23 -1.86 -1.62
C ALA A 32 -2.00 -1.11 -2.14
N ILE A 33 -1.39 -0.30 -1.29
CA ILE A 33 -0.21 0.51 -1.63
C ILE A 33 0.99 0.14 -0.76
N SER A 34 2.18 0.24 -1.34
CA SER A 34 3.45 0.12 -0.61
C SER A 34 3.92 1.46 -0.06
N GLY A 35 4.88 1.40 0.86
CA GLY A 35 5.71 2.53 1.24
C GLY A 35 6.80 2.90 0.23
N GLY A 36 7.66 3.84 0.62
CA GLY A 36 8.88 4.21 -0.10
C GLY A 36 8.78 5.50 -0.94
N SER A 37 9.88 5.82 -1.63
CA SER A 37 9.99 7.05 -2.43
C SER A 37 9.22 7.00 -3.75
N THR A 38 9.09 5.82 -4.37
CA THR A 38 8.36 5.66 -5.65
C THR A 38 6.87 5.99 -5.52
N PRO A 39 6.13 5.49 -4.49
CA PRO A 39 4.75 5.92 -4.27
C PRO A 39 4.59 7.43 -4.02
N ILE A 40 5.57 8.10 -3.39
CA ILE A 40 5.51 9.56 -3.20
C ILE A 40 5.55 10.29 -4.55
N GLY A 41 6.42 9.88 -5.47
CA GLY A 41 6.47 10.43 -6.82
C GLY A 41 5.15 10.22 -7.58
N LEU A 42 4.56 9.03 -7.45
CA LEU A 42 3.24 8.72 -8.01
C LEU A 42 2.13 9.61 -7.42
N PHE A 43 2.10 9.83 -6.10
CA PHE A 43 1.12 10.71 -5.46
C PHE A 43 1.24 12.15 -5.94
N THR A 44 2.46 12.66 -6.12
CA THR A 44 2.69 13.98 -6.71
C THR A 44 2.09 14.07 -8.12
N GLU A 45 2.34 13.07 -8.97
CA GLU A 45 1.78 13.05 -10.32
C GLU A 45 0.25 12.95 -10.32
N ILE A 46 -0.35 12.16 -9.43
CA ILE A 46 -1.81 12.12 -9.27
C ILE A 46 -2.34 13.50 -8.90
N LEU A 47 -1.74 14.17 -7.92
CA LEU A 47 -2.15 15.52 -7.48
C LEU A 47 -2.03 16.57 -8.58
N ASN A 48 -1.04 16.45 -9.47
CA ASN A 48 -0.86 17.34 -10.60
C ASN A 48 -1.93 17.13 -11.70
N GLN A 49 -2.48 15.91 -11.80
CA GLN A 49 -3.41 15.53 -12.86
C GLN A 49 -4.89 15.60 -12.45
N ILE A 50 -5.20 15.64 -11.16
CA ILE A 50 -6.58 15.73 -10.66
C ILE A 50 -6.99 17.15 -10.27
N ASP A 51 -8.24 17.50 -10.52
CA ASP A 51 -8.84 18.72 -9.99
C ASP A 51 -9.08 18.62 -8.48
N LYS A 52 -9.09 19.76 -7.77
CA LYS A 52 -9.44 19.81 -6.33
C LYS A 52 -10.82 19.21 -5.98
N LYS A 53 -11.73 19.16 -6.95
CA LYS A 53 -13.07 18.59 -6.79
C LYS A 53 -13.11 17.08 -7.06
N PHE A 54 -12.04 16.50 -7.59
CA PHE A 54 -11.96 15.08 -7.89
C PHE A 54 -12.17 14.27 -6.61
N LYS A 55 -13.25 13.51 -6.58
CA LYS A 55 -13.60 12.66 -5.44
C LYS A 55 -13.04 11.27 -5.66
N ILE A 56 -12.15 10.86 -4.76
CA ILE A 56 -11.67 9.49 -4.70
C ILE A 56 -12.75 8.63 -4.04
N LYS A 57 -13.13 7.54 -4.71
CA LYS A 57 -14.11 6.56 -4.21
C LYS A 57 -13.49 5.25 -3.77
N SER A 58 -12.26 4.98 -4.21
CA SER A 58 -11.56 3.73 -3.88
C SER A 58 -11.22 3.63 -2.40
N ASN A 59 -11.13 2.39 -1.94
CA ASN A 59 -10.61 1.99 -0.64
C ASN A 59 -9.10 1.77 -0.72
N PHE A 60 -8.38 2.22 0.31
CA PHE A 60 -6.93 2.10 0.42
C PHE A 60 -6.53 1.19 1.57
N PHE A 61 -5.65 0.25 1.26
CA PHE A 61 -5.01 -0.70 2.16
C PHE A 61 -3.49 -0.60 2.01
N TRP A 62 -2.76 -1.26 2.89
CA TRP A 62 -1.30 -1.33 2.84
C TRP A 62 -0.86 -2.77 2.61
N VAL A 63 0.21 -2.94 1.83
CA VAL A 63 0.85 -4.24 1.63
C VAL A 63 1.82 -4.57 2.77
N ASP A 64 2.30 -3.54 3.47
CA ASP A 64 3.22 -3.58 4.61
C ASP A 64 3.14 -2.29 5.44
N GLU A 65 3.51 -2.34 6.72
CA GLU A 65 3.67 -1.14 7.55
C GLU A 65 4.67 -1.40 8.67
N ARG A 66 5.50 -0.40 8.97
CA ARG A 66 6.48 -0.48 10.05
C ARG A 66 5.74 -0.51 11.38
N CYS A 67 6.18 -1.35 12.30
CA CYS A 67 5.65 -1.43 13.67
C CYS A 67 6.11 -0.21 14.51
N VAL A 68 5.63 0.97 14.14
CA VAL A 68 5.94 2.28 14.74
C VAL A 68 4.67 3.13 14.86
N ASP A 69 4.74 4.19 15.67
CA ASP A 69 3.67 5.19 15.76
C ASP A 69 3.37 5.83 14.38
N PRO A 70 2.10 6.11 14.02
CA PRO A 70 1.75 6.70 12.73
C PRO A 70 2.33 8.10 12.49
N SER A 71 2.79 8.80 13.54
CA SER A 71 3.52 10.07 13.44
C SER A 71 5.02 9.90 13.19
N SER A 72 5.55 8.68 13.29
CA SER A 72 6.94 8.36 12.98
C SER A 72 7.27 8.67 11.52
N THR A 73 8.51 9.10 11.27
CA THR A 73 9.03 9.29 9.91
C THR A 73 9.06 8.01 9.09
N ASP A 74 9.03 6.86 9.76
CA ASP A 74 9.14 5.54 9.13
C ASP A 74 7.76 4.93 8.79
N SER A 75 6.65 5.57 9.18
CA SER A 75 5.30 5.07 8.89
C SER A 75 4.93 5.27 7.41
N ASN A 76 4.56 4.18 6.74
CA ASN A 76 4.01 4.19 5.39
C ASN A 76 2.69 4.96 5.36
N PHE A 77 1.80 4.75 6.33
CA PHE A 77 0.57 5.52 6.49
C PHE A 77 0.85 7.01 6.73
N GLY A 78 1.76 7.34 7.65
CA GLY A 78 2.13 8.71 7.97
C GLY A 78 2.63 9.46 6.72
N SER A 79 3.50 8.81 5.94
CA SER A 79 3.99 9.34 4.67
C SER A 79 2.87 9.53 3.65
N ALA A 80 2.05 8.51 3.40
CA ALA A 80 0.95 8.62 2.45
C ALA A 80 -0.09 9.68 2.85
N ASN A 81 -0.38 9.81 4.15
CA ASN A 81 -1.28 10.84 4.65
C ASN A 81 -0.72 12.25 4.42
N LYS A 82 0.56 12.48 4.78
CA LYS A 82 1.25 13.75 4.57
C LYS A 82 1.35 14.14 3.10
N HIS A 83 1.66 13.18 2.23
CA HIS A 83 1.93 13.45 0.83
C HIS A 83 0.69 13.45 -0.05
N PHE A 84 -0.35 12.67 0.30
CA PHE A 84 -1.51 12.43 -0.55
C PHE A 84 -2.86 12.62 0.17
N PHE A 85 -3.20 11.79 1.16
CA PHE A 85 -4.58 11.74 1.69
C PHE A 85 -5.05 13.05 2.32
N SER A 86 -4.15 13.80 2.96
CA SER A 86 -4.46 15.14 3.51
C SER A 86 -4.75 16.22 2.46
N LYS A 87 -4.54 15.93 1.17
CA LYS A 87 -4.63 16.89 0.06
C LYS A 87 -5.73 16.56 -0.96
N VAL A 88 -6.43 15.43 -0.79
CA VAL A 88 -7.44 14.93 -1.74
C VAL A 88 -8.80 14.78 -1.08
N ASN A 89 -9.86 14.81 -1.90
CA ASN A 89 -11.21 14.57 -1.43
C ASN A 89 -11.47 13.06 -1.35
N ILE A 90 -11.13 12.47 -0.20
CA ILE A 90 -11.37 11.06 0.16
C ILE A 90 -12.06 10.99 1.53
N SER A 91 -12.90 9.98 1.76
CA SER A 91 -13.45 9.74 3.09
C SER A 91 -12.46 8.96 3.94
N ASN A 92 -12.36 9.28 5.23
CA ASN A 92 -11.60 8.46 6.18
C ASN A 92 -12.11 7.01 6.26
N ASN A 93 -13.38 6.78 5.91
CA ASN A 93 -13.95 5.42 5.85
C ASN A 93 -13.45 4.60 4.65
N ASN A 94 -12.69 5.21 3.74
CA ASN A 94 -12.03 4.55 2.63
C ASN A 94 -10.53 4.32 2.89
N ILE A 95 -10.02 4.58 4.10
CA ILE A 95 -8.60 4.43 4.44
C ILE A 95 -8.45 3.40 5.57
N PHE A 96 -7.88 2.24 5.24
CA PHE A 96 -7.70 1.10 6.13
C PHE A 96 -6.22 0.87 6.43
N ARG A 97 -5.66 1.70 7.31
CA ARG A 97 -4.24 1.59 7.71
C ARG A 97 -3.98 0.35 8.58
N ILE A 98 -2.76 -0.17 8.49
CA ILE A 98 -2.21 -1.07 9.50
C ILE A 98 -1.84 -0.21 10.73
N ARG A 99 -2.09 -0.72 11.94
CA ARG A 99 -1.77 -0.05 13.20
C ARG A 99 -0.40 -0.45 13.71
N GLY A 100 0.64 0.19 13.16
CA GLY A 100 2.03 -0.07 13.54
C GLY A 100 2.33 0.18 15.02
N GLU A 101 1.52 0.98 15.72
CA GLU A 101 1.65 1.24 17.15
C GLU A 101 1.19 0.07 18.05
N GLU A 102 0.47 -0.91 17.50
CA GLU A 102 -0.04 -2.07 18.22
C GLU A 102 0.99 -3.21 18.29
N LYS A 103 0.69 -4.24 19.09
CA LYS A 103 1.52 -5.46 19.08
C LYS A 103 1.44 -6.12 17.70
N PRO A 104 2.57 -6.41 17.03
CA PRO A 104 2.59 -6.85 15.64
C PRO A 104 1.74 -8.09 15.37
N GLU A 105 1.78 -9.08 16.25
CA GLU A 105 1.05 -10.33 16.08
C GLU A 105 -0.48 -10.15 16.26
N ILE A 106 -0.87 -9.21 17.13
CA ILE A 106 -2.29 -8.84 17.33
C ILE A 106 -2.78 -8.05 16.12
N GLU A 107 -1.99 -7.10 15.63
CA GLU A 107 -2.39 -6.29 14.48
C GLU A 107 -2.43 -7.11 13.18
N ALA A 108 -1.49 -8.02 12.95
CA ALA A 108 -1.52 -8.91 11.78
C ALA A 108 -2.83 -9.74 11.74
N SER A 109 -3.27 -10.23 12.89
CA SER A 109 -4.53 -10.96 13.03
C SER A 109 -5.74 -10.04 12.79
N TYR A 110 -5.71 -8.83 13.35
CA TYR A 110 -6.77 -7.84 13.14
C TYR A 110 -6.87 -7.41 11.67
N TYR A 111 -5.76 -7.13 11.02
CA TYR A 111 -5.71 -6.65 9.65
C TYR A 111 -6.17 -7.72 8.66
N THR A 112 -5.86 -8.99 8.94
CA THR A 112 -6.42 -10.15 8.22
C THR A 112 -7.95 -10.12 8.23
N GLU A 113 -8.56 -9.96 9.41
CA GLU A 113 -10.02 -9.91 9.53
C GLU A 113 -10.62 -8.63 8.94
N LEU A 114 -9.91 -7.51 9.02
CA LEU A 114 -10.29 -6.26 8.36
C LEU A 114 -10.37 -6.44 6.84
N LEU A 115 -9.35 -7.06 6.22
CA LEU A 115 -9.33 -7.35 4.79
C LEU A 115 -10.51 -8.25 4.39
N LYS A 116 -10.77 -9.33 5.13
CA LYS A 116 -11.93 -10.21 4.87
C LYS A 116 -13.28 -9.50 5.02
N THR A 117 -13.37 -8.55 5.93
CA THR A 117 -14.60 -7.79 6.18
C THR A 117 -14.84 -6.70 5.14
N LYS A 118 -13.76 -6.12 4.59
CA LYS A 118 -13.84 -4.96 3.68
C LYS A 118 -13.70 -5.30 2.21
N THR A 119 -13.32 -6.53 1.88
CA THR A 119 -13.14 -6.99 0.51
C THR A 119 -13.99 -8.23 0.25
N GLU A 120 -14.29 -8.50 -1.01
CA GLU A 120 -14.81 -9.81 -1.39
C GLU A 120 -13.74 -10.87 -1.14
N THR A 121 -14.16 -12.09 -0.79
CA THR A 121 -13.24 -13.22 -0.62
C THR A 121 -13.40 -14.20 -1.75
N ILE A 122 -12.27 -14.61 -2.35
CA ILE A 122 -12.22 -15.65 -3.37
C ILE A 122 -11.46 -16.83 -2.76
N LYS A 123 -12.15 -17.97 -2.59
CA LYS A 123 -11.59 -19.16 -1.91
C LYS A 123 -11.03 -18.84 -0.51
N ASN A 124 -11.76 -18.02 0.25
CA ASN A 124 -11.41 -17.51 1.59
C ASN A 124 -10.20 -16.55 1.65
N ILE A 125 -9.71 -16.07 0.50
CA ILE A 125 -8.63 -15.09 0.44
C ILE A 125 -9.22 -13.72 0.11
N PRO A 126 -8.89 -12.65 0.85
CA PRO A 126 -9.28 -11.28 0.51
C PRO A 126 -8.87 -10.89 -0.92
N SER A 127 -9.80 -10.33 -1.68
CA SER A 127 -9.58 -9.95 -3.07
C SER A 127 -9.43 -8.43 -3.21
N LEU A 128 -8.23 -8.01 -3.59
CA LEU A 128 -7.91 -6.63 -3.93
C LEU A 128 -7.98 -6.43 -5.45
N ASP A 129 -8.45 -5.27 -5.90
CA ASP A 129 -8.48 -4.94 -7.34
C ASP A 129 -7.09 -4.56 -7.88
N LEU A 130 -6.21 -4.06 -7.00
CA LEU A 130 -4.87 -3.63 -7.34
C LEU A 130 -3.95 -3.69 -6.11
N CYS A 131 -2.76 -4.27 -6.29
CA CYS A 131 -1.65 -4.15 -5.33
C CYS A 131 -0.49 -3.42 -6.00
N LEU A 132 -0.16 -2.23 -5.51
CA LEU A 132 1.03 -1.49 -5.93
C LEU A 132 2.21 -1.92 -5.07
N LEU A 133 3.12 -2.69 -5.66
CA LEU A 133 4.28 -3.26 -5.00
C LEU A 133 5.58 -2.57 -5.45
N GLY A 134 6.46 -2.30 -4.49
CA GLY A 134 7.86 -1.96 -4.74
C GLY A 134 8.73 -3.21 -4.78
N ILE A 135 9.89 -3.11 -5.42
CA ILE A 135 10.93 -4.14 -5.39
C ILE A 135 12.22 -3.50 -4.86
N GLY A 136 12.72 -4.03 -3.75
CA GLY A 136 14.00 -3.64 -3.15
C GLY A 136 15.20 -4.07 -4.00
N GLY A 137 16.37 -3.48 -3.74
CA GLY A 137 17.61 -3.83 -4.46
C GLY A 137 18.09 -5.26 -4.23
N ASP A 138 17.66 -5.87 -3.12
CA ASP A 138 17.83 -7.29 -2.76
C ASP A 138 16.68 -8.18 -3.28
N GLY A 139 15.68 -7.61 -3.95
CA GLY A 139 14.53 -8.32 -4.50
C GLY A 139 13.35 -8.50 -3.54
N HIS A 140 13.36 -7.92 -2.33
CA HIS A 140 12.20 -7.97 -1.45
C HIS A 140 11.00 -7.19 -2.03
N THR A 141 9.80 -7.57 -1.63
CA THR A 141 8.55 -6.84 -1.89
C THR A 141 7.70 -6.86 -0.63
N ALA A 142 6.92 -5.80 -0.38
CA ALA A 142 6.33 -5.56 0.94
C ALA A 142 7.43 -5.73 2.00
N SER A 143 7.19 -6.49 3.06
CA SER A 143 8.22 -6.89 4.04
C SER A 143 8.59 -8.37 3.96
N ILE A 144 8.58 -8.92 2.74
CA ILE A 144 8.96 -10.30 2.46
C ILE A 144 10.37 -10.31 1.86
N PHE A 145 11.35 -10.54 2.74
CA PHE A 145 12.76 -10.57 2.37
C PHE A 145 13.19 -11.93 1.80
N PRO A 146 14.29 -11.99 1.00
CA PRO A 146 14.77 -13.23 0.40
C PRO A 146 15.03 -14.38 1.40
N HIS A 147 15.41 -14.06 2.64
CA HIS A 147 15.65 -15.06 3.68
C HIS A 147 14.36 -15.58 4.34
N GLU A 148 13.22 -14.90 4.13
CA GLU A 148 11.92 -15.22 4.74
C GLU A 148 10.87 -15.68 3.71
N LEU A 149 11.26 -16.09 2.50
CA LEU A 149 10.34 -16.52 1.44
C LEU A 149 9.33 -17.61 1.86
N LYS A 150 9.63 -18.35 2.93
CA LYS A 150 8.71 -19.33 3.54
C LYS A 150 7.37 -18.70 3.95
N LYS A 151 7.36 -17.39 4.26
CA LYS A 151 6.17 -16.60 4.60
C LYS A 151 5.16 -16.51 3.45
N LEU A 152 5.59 -16.67 2.20
CA LEU A 152 4.68 -16.74 1.04
C LEU A 152 3.77 -17.97 1.06
N SER A 153 4.10 -18.97 1.86
CA SER A 153 3.31 -20.20 2.05
C SER A 153 2.57 -20.21 3.40
N ASP A 154 2.55 -19.10 4.13
CA ASP A 154 1.75 -19.00 5.35
C ASP A 154 0.26 -19.11 5.02
N LYS A 155 -0.52 -19.64 5.96
CA LYS A 155 -1.97 -19.75 5.82
C LYS A 155 -2.69 -18.47 6.22
N SER A 156 -1.98 -17.58 6.90
CA SER A 156 -2.44 -16.28 7.34
C SER A 156 -2.28 -15.28 6.20
N ASP A 157 -3.28 -14.41 5.98
CA ASP A 157 -3.22 -13.41 4.92
C ASP A 157 -2.23 -12.27 5.25
N CYS A 158 -1.95 -12.05 6.53
CA CYS A 158 -0.94 -11.10 7.02
C CYS A 158 0.01 -11.78 8.00
N VAL A 159 1.30 -11.44 7.92
CA VAL A 159 2.37 -12.01 8.73
C VAL A 159 3.36 -10.92 9.12
N VAL A 160 4.01 -11.06 10.28
CA VAL A 160 5.01 -10.10 10.75
C VAL A 160 6.33 -10.32 10.02
N GLY A 161 6.80 -9.31 9.30
CA GLY A 161 8.12 -9.18 8.69
C GLY A 161 9.20 -8.77 9.68
N ILE A 162 10.46 -9.12 9.41
CA ILE A 162 11.60 -8.56 10.14
C ILE A 162 12.63 -8.08 9.12
N ASN A 163 12.93 -6.79 9.16
CA ASN A 163 13.99 -6.21 8.36
C ASN A 163 15.35 -6.85 8.75
N PRO A 164 16.09 -7.47 7.82
CA PRO A 164 17.30 -8.22 8.14
C PRO A 164 18.43 -7.33 8.66
N ASP A 165 18.45 -6.06 8.26
CA ASP A 165 19.55 -5.15 8.58
C ASP A 165 19.30 -4.39 9.89
N SER A 166 18.06 -3.90 10.09
CA SER A 166 17.71 -3.09 11.26
C SER A 166 17.09 -3.89 12.41
N GLY A 167 16.58 -5.10 12.14
CA GLY A 167 15.77 -5.86 13.08
C GLY A 167 14.38 -5.26 13.35
N GLN A 168 13.99 -4.21 12.60
CA GLN A 168 12.68 -3.59 12.69
C GLN A 168 11.60 -4.58 12.26
N LYS A 169 10.51 -4.64 13.04
CA LYS A 169 9.30 -5.40 12.67
C LYS A 169 8.44 -4.58 11.72
N GLU A 170 7.87 -5.26 10.74
CA GLU A 170 7.05 -4.70 9.66
C GLU A 170 5.88 -5.64 9.31
#